data_AF-A0A443ZEU4-F1
#
_entry.id   AF-A0A443ZEU4-F1
#
_cell.length_a   1.000
_cell.length_b   1.000
_cell.length_c   1.000
_cell.angle_alpha   90.00
_cell.angle_beta   90.00
_cell.angle_gamma   90.00
#
_symmetry.space_group_name_H-M   'P 1'
#
loop_
_entity.id
_entity.type
_entity.pdbx_description
1 polymer ?
#
loop_
_entity_poly.entity_id
_entity_poly.type
_entity_poly.pdbx_seq_one_letter_code
_entity_poly.pdbx_strand_id
1 'polypeptide(L)'
;MSEEGAGAARGPWWERLSEDFWRQADGTELDARHRLKVHGTAAIERVMRTSLSATVAASALTTLSRPGRLQREFEALRFYEPLARKADASQVFLPPPKDIVISEQALPGNDIRRVQLRFASPFKPLNPFARPQFEAMQRNAFAHAQHWCHGDRPRPTLIVIHGFAADPHWLNAHALSLAEFYGRGYDILLFTYPHHGRRAECSDWFSGQGLFGSGLVGFNEAPLHAIHDLRVFINYLQARGVEHIGVTGISLGGYTAALLAAVDDRLAWCIPIVPAVSPVDVFLEWQPTGVLLSRLMRKQGIGVAEMRGLLAVHNPLTYAPCLDGERMLIIGGAGDRVTMPRHLRLLHQHWPGSALHWFPGNHVLHLGRGEYLACMGALMDRYSEN
;
A
#
# COMPACT_ATOMS: atom_id res chain seq x y z
N MET A 1 -20.96 -12.30 35.81
CA MET A 1 -21.92 -11.25 35.39
C MET A 1 -21.23 -9.91 35.56
N SER A 2 -20.79 -9.17 34.56
CA SER A 2 -20.78 -9.30 33.11
C SER A 2 -19.73 -8.28 32.64
N GLU A 3 -18.60 -8.76 32.15
CA GLU A 3 -17.48 -7.98 31.61
C GLU A 3 -17.53 -7.94 30.07
N GLU A 4 -18.74 -7.97 29.51
CA GLU A 4 -19.02 -7.81 28.08
C GLU A 4 -19.80 -6.50 27.92
N GLY A 5 -19.16 -5.42 27.46
CA GLY A 5 -19.93 -4.19 27.25
C GLY A 5 -19.25 -2.89 26.82
N ALA A 6 -17.93 -2.83 26.58
CA ALA A 6 -17.28 -1.53 26.28
C ALA A 6 -16.54 -1.44 24.92
N GLY A 7 -16.48 -2.52 24.13
CA GLY A 7 -15.71 -2.54 22.87
C GLY A 7 -16.52 -2.35 21.56
N ALA A 8 -17.86 -2.45 21.60
CA ALA A 8 -18.68 -2.69 20.39
C ALA A 8 -19.46 -1.48 19.84
N ALA A 9 -19.24 -0.25 20.34
CA ALA A 9 -20.12 0.88 20.04
C ALA A 9 -19.43 2.06 19.31
N ARG A 10 -18.63 1.81 18.29
CA ARG A 10 -18.16 2.87 17.37
C ARG A 10 -18.31 2.39 15.93
N GLY A 11 -19.28 2.95 15.19
CA GLY A 11 -19.53 2.66 13.77
C GLY A 11 -18.27 2.83 12.90
N PRO A 12 -18.25 2.35 11.64
CA PRO A 12 -17.03 2.21 10.85
C PRO A 12 -16.24 3.52 10.65
N TRP A 13 -14.93 3.41 10.42
CA TRP A 13 -14.03 4.57 10.37
C TRP A 13 -14.45 5.62 9.33
N TRP A 14 -15.01 5.20 8.19
CA TRP A 14 -15.41 6.08 7.10
C TRP A 14 -16.63 6.95 7.42
N GLU A 15 -17.48 6.54 8.36
CA GLU A 15 -18.61 7.32 8.86
C GLU A 15 -18.20 8.25 10.02
N ARG A 16 -17.19 7.85 10.79
CA ARG A 16 -16.66 8.68 11.89
C ARG A 16 -15.78 9.82 11.39
N LEU A 17 -15.14 9.64 10.24
CA LEU A 17 -14.28 10.64 9.64
C LEU A 17 -15.15 11.73 9.01
N SER A 18 -14.89 13.00 9.33
CA SER A 18 -15.72 14.10 8.82
C SER A 18 -15.74 14.15 7.28
N GLU A 19 -16.87 14.58 6.72
CA GLU A 19 -17.04 14.76 5.27
C GLU A 19 -16.01 15.74 4.67
N ASP A 20 -15.53 16.68 5.48
CA ASP A 20 -14.55 17.70 5.08
C ASP A 20 -13.11 17.36 5.46
N PHE A 21 -12.82 16.15 5.96
CA PHE A 21 -11.48 15.75 6.42
C PHE A 21 -10.37 16.08 5.41
N TRP A 22 -10.61 15.83 4.13
CA TRP A 22 -9.68 16.14 3.03
C TRP A 22 -9.38 17.64 2.85
N ARG A 23 -10.21 18.54 3.41
CA ARG A 23 -10.02 20.00 3.38
C ARG A 23 -9.30 20.53 4.61
N GLN A 24 -9.19 19.74 5.66
CA GLN A 24 -8.67 20.22 6.94
C GLN A 24 -7.20 20.62 6.79
N ALA A 25 -6.86 21.78 7.33
CA ALA A 25 -5.48 22.21 7.42
C ALA A 25 -4.71 21.25 8.32
N ASP A 26 -3.45 21.03 7.99
CA ASP A 26 -2.64 20.04 8.66
C ASP A 26 -1.19 20.49 8.71
N GLY A 27 -0.54 20.17 9.81
CA GLY A 27 0.84 20.49 10.10
C GLY A 27 1.41 19.55 11.16
N THR A 28 2.73 19.53 11.31
CA THR A 28 3.47 18.65 12.23
C THR A 28 4.22 19.43 13.31
N GLU A 29 4.73 18.76 14.35
CA GLU A 29 5.58 19.45 15.33
C GLU A 29 6.87 20.02 14.69
N LEU A 30 7.32 19.43 13.57
CA LEU A 30 8.47 19.91 12.80
C LEU A 30 8.19 21.21 12.03
N ASP A 31 6.93 21.53 11.71
CA ASP A 31 6.60 22.77 11.04
C ASP A 31 6.99 23.97 11.90
N ALA A 32 6.80 23.91 13.22
CA ALA A 32 7.18 24.99 14.13
C ALA A 32 8.71 25.21 14.18
N ARG A 33 9.50 24.14 14.06
CA ARG A 33 10.96 24.16 14.25
C ARG A 33 11.75 24.33 12.94
N HIS A 34 11.18 23.94 11.81
CA HIS A 34 11.88 23.88 10.52
C HIS A 34 11.06 24.44 9.34
N ARG A 35 10.24 25.48 9.57
CA ARG A 35 9.37 26.14 8.57
C ARG A 35 10.01 26.28 7.18
N LEU A 36 11.23 26.82 7.10
CA LEU A 36 11.92 27.04 5.82
C LEU A 36 12.27 25.75 5.08
N LYS A 37 12.66 24.69 5.80
CA LYS A 37 12.98 23.37 5.20
C LYS A 37 11.71 22.66 4.73
N VAL A 38 10.61 22.78 5.49
CA VAL A 38 9.31 22.17 5.17
C VAL A 38 8.63 22.89 3.99
N HIS A 39 8.64 24.23 3.97
CA HIS A 39 7.96 25.01 2.92
C HIS A 39 8.79 25.19 1.64
N GLY A 40 10.12 25.11 1.72
CA GLY A 40 11.02 25.33 0.57
C GLY A 40 10.88 24.32 -0.57
N THR A 41 10.30 23.15 -0.31
CA THR A 41 10.16 22.05 -1.28
C THR A 41 8.74 21.90 -1.86
N ALA A 42 7.80 22.77 -1.46
CA ALA A 42 6.38 22.64 -1.79
C ALA A 42 6.07 22.78 -3.30
N ALA A 43 6.90 23.51 -4.06
CA ALA A 43 6.72 23.68 -5.51
C ALA A 43 6.98 22.37 -6.28
N ILE A 44 8.04 21.64 -5.92
CA ILE A 44 8.41 20.35 -6.55
C ILE A 44 7.28 19.33 -6.34
N GLU A 45 6.80 19.24 -5.11
CA GLU A 45 5.72 18.33 -4.76
C GLU A 45 4.40 18.67 -5.46
N ARG A 46 4.07 19.96 -5.59
CA ARG A 46 2.87 20.39 -6.31
C ARG A 46 2.91 19.96 -7.78
N VAL A 47 4.06 20.13 -8.45
CA VAL A 47 4.24 19.69 -9.84
C VAL A 47 4.07 18.18 -9.94
N MET A 48 4.80 17.41 -9.11
CA MET A 48 4.72 15.95 -9.11
C MET A 48 3.29 15.46 -8.87
N ARG A 49 2.61 16.00 -7.85
CA ARG A 49 1.23 15.67 -7.50
C ARG A 49 0.25 15.97 -8.63
N THR A 50 0.37 17.13 -9.28
CA THR A 50 -0.49 17.49 -10.41
C THR A 50 -0.24 16.58 -11.62
N SER A 51 1.02 16.27 -11.94
CA SER A 51 1.36 15.33 -13.01
C SER A 51 0.79 13.93 -12.74
N LEU A 52 0.99 13.40 -11.52
CA LEU A 52 0.42 12.11 -11.11
C LEU A 52 -1.11 12.14 -11.18
N SER A 53 -1.73 13.19 -10.64
CA SER A 53 -3.18 13.36 -10.66
C SER A 53 -3.76 13.40 -12.07
N ALA A 54 -3.10 14.09 -13.01
CA ALA A 54 -3.52 14.14 -14.40
C ALA A 54 -3.48 12.75 -15.05
N THR A 55 -2.42 11.99 -14.79
CA THR A 55 -2.27 10.61 -15.25
C THR A 55 -3.36 9.70 -14.68
N VAL A 56 -3.62 9.76 -13.36
CA VAL A 56 -4.70 8.99 -12.71
C VAL A 56 -6.06 9.32 -13.33
N ALA A 57 -6.35 10.61 -13.51
CA ALA A 57 -7.62 11.05 -14.09
C ALA A 57 -7.77 10.58 -15.54
N ALA A 58 -6.71 10.67 -16.35
CA ALA A 58 -6.70 10.20 -17.73
C ALA A 58 -6.93 8.68 -17.80
N SER A 59 -6.21 7.89 -16.98
CA SER A 59 -6.39 6.44 -16.90
C SER A 59 -7.82 6.06 -16.51
N ALA A 60 -8.39 6.68 -15.48
CA ALA A 60 -9.76 6.41 -15.06
C ALA A 60 -10.79 6.75 -16.16
N LEU A 61 -10.57 7.83 -16.92
CA LEU A 61 -11.45 8.23 -18.02
C LEU A 61 -11.48 7.22 -19.18
N THR A 62 -10.39 6.47 -19.43
CA THR A 62 -10.36 5.44 -20.50
C THR A 62 -11.43 4.36 -20.35
N THR A 63 -11.85 4.09 -19.11
CA THR A 63 -12.83 3.06 -18.78
C THR A 63 -14.17 3.68 -18.40
N LEU A 64 -14.18 4.71 -17.53
CA LEU A 64 -15.42 5.30 -17.02
C LEU A 64 -16.21 6.09 -18.07
N SER A 65 -15.58 6.54 -19.16
CA SER A 65 -16.26 7.28 -20.23
C SER A 65 -17.10 6.40 -21.16
N ARG A 66 -16.99 5.07 -21.07
CA ARG A 66 -17.77 4.14 -21.92
C ARG A 66 -19.26 4.21 -21.55
N PRO A 67 -20.19 4.21 -22.54
CA PRO A 67 -21.62 4.32 -22.27
C PRO A 67 -22.14 3.29 -21.25
N GLY A 68 -22.85 3.77 -20.23
CA GLY A 68 -23.39 2.96 -19.15
C GLY A 68 -22.36 2.33 -18.21
N ARG A 69 -21.05 2.50 -18.44
CA ARG A 69 -20.01 1.87 -17.60
C ARG A 69 -19.99 2.47 -16.20
N LEU A 70 -20.15 3.78 -16.06
CA LEU A 70 -20.15 4.45 -14.76
C LEU A 70 -21.21 3.87 -13.81
N GLN A 71 -22.47 3.75 -14.27
CA GLN A 71 -23.56 3.23 -13.44
C GLN A 71 -23.29 1.77 -13.02
N ARG A 72 -22.85 0.92 -13.97
CA ARG A 72 -22.50 -0.48 -13.67
C ARG A 72 -21.34 -0.61 -12.69
N GLU A 73 -20.33 0.27 -12.77
CA GLU A 73 -19.22 0.30 -11.81
C GLU A 73 -19.72 0.62 -10.39
N PHE A 74 -20.57 1.64 -10.24
CA PHE A 74 -21.12 2.00 -8.93
C PHE A 74 -22.07 0.96 -8.36
N GLU A 75 -22.89 0.33 -9.20
CA GLU A 75 -23.71 -0.83 -8.81
C GLU A 75 -22.82 -1.98 -8.33
N ALA A 76 -21.76 -2.30 -9.07
CA ALA A 76 -20.81 -3.33 -8.70
C ALA A 76 -20.02 -2.97 -7.43
N LEU A 77 -19.68 -1.69 -7.19
CA LEU A 77 -18.99 -1.26 -5.97
C LEU A 77 -19.78 -1.52 -4.69
N ARG A 78 -21.12 -1.47 -4.74
CA ARG A 78 -21.99 -1.75 -3.58
C ARG A 78 -21.79 -3.16 -3.02
N PHE A 79 -21.22 -4.08 -3.81
CA PHE A 79 -20.81 -5.41 -3.36
C PHE A 79 -19.83 -5.39 -2.17
N TYR A 80 -18.94 -4.40 -2.11
CA TYR A 80 -17.83 -4.39 -1.15
C TYR A 80 -18.21 -3.83 0.22
N GLU A 81 -19.17 -2.91 0.28
CA GLU A 81 -19.52 -2.23 1.54
C GLU A 81 -19.99 -3.22 2.63
N PRO A 82 -20.86 -4.21 2.37
CA PRO A 82 -21.23 -5.22 3.36
C PRO A 82 -20.02 -6.02 3.87
N LEU A 83 -19.03 -6.29 3.02
CA LEU A 83 -17.80 -6.99 3.41
C LEU A 83 -16.92 -6.11 4.31
N ALA A 84 -16.76 -4.84 3.95
CA ALA A 84 -16.04 -3.87 4.77
C ALA A 84 -16.71 -3.68 6.13
N ARG A 85 -18.04 -3.59 6.19
CA ARG A 85 -18.80 -3.45 7.45
C ARG A 85 -18.64 -4.63 8.39
N LYS A 86 -18.54 -5.85 7.86
CA LYS A 86 -18.28 -7.04 8.66
C LYS A 86 -16.88 -7.03 9.28
N ALA A 87 -15.93 -6.31 8.67
CA ALA A 87 -14.54 -6.22 9.12
C ALA A 87 -13.86 -7.59 9.35
N ASP A 88 -14.33 -8.63 8.66
CA ASP A 88 -13.80 -9.99 8.75
C ASP A 88 -12.79 -10.22 7.64
N ALA A 89 -11.50 -10.13 7.98
CA ALA A 89 -10.39 -10.32 7.04
C ALA A 89 -10.43 -11.71 6.38
N SER A 90 -10.95 -12.75 7.07
CA SER A 90 -10.99 -14.11 6.54
C SER A 90 -11.98 -14.29 5.39
N GLN A 91 -13.00 -13.41 5.28
CA GLN A 91 -13.96 -13.41 4.17
C GLN A 91 -13.47 -12.66 2.93
N VAL A 92 -12.47 -11.78 3.08
CA VAL A 92 -11.94 -10.93 2.01
C VAL A 92 -10.59 -11.43 1.51
N PHE A 93 -9.69 -11.75 2.43
CA PHE A 93 -8.34 -12.20 2.17
C PHE A 93 -8.25 -13.72 2.35
N LEU A 94 -8.80 -14.45 1.38
CA LEU A 94 -8.73 -15.90 1.36
C LEU A 94 -7.27 -16.38 1.34
N PRO A 95 -6.93 -17.43 2.09
CA PRO A 95 -5.58 -17.98 2.06
C PRO A 95 -5.29 -18.51 0.65
N PRO A 96 -4.09 -18.23 0.09
CA PRO A 96 -3.73 -18.79 -1.20
C PRO A 96 -3.60 -20.31 -1.12
N PRO A 97 -3.79 -21.04 -2.24
CA PRO A 97 -3.56 -22.48 -2.29
C PRO A 97 -2.15 -22.85 -1.79
N LYS A 98 -2.03 -24.04 -1.22
CA LYS A 98 -0.72 -24.63 -0.91
C LYS A 98 -0.02 -25.04 -2.21
N ASP A 99 1.29 -25.24 -2.13
CA ASP A 99 2.10 -25.84 -3.20
C ASP A 99 2.17 -25.06 -4.52
N ILE A 100 2.05 -23.73 -4.46
CA ILE A 100 2.30 -22.87 -5.62
C ILE A 100 3.77 -22.93 -6.02
N VAL A 101 4.02 -23.38 -7.24
CA VAL A 101 5.37 -23.48 -7.80
C VAL A 101 5.90 -22.08 -8.14
N ILE A 102 7.01 -21.71 -7.51
CA ILE A 102 7.72 -20.45 -7.78
C ILE A 102 8.96 -20.76 -8.60
N SER A 103 9.01 -20.20 -9.81
CA SER A 103 10.20 -20.26 -10.65
C SER A 103 11.25 -19.27 -10.16
N GLU A 104 12.49 -19.71 -10.14
CA GLU A 104 13.66 -18.92 -9.73
C GLU A 104 14.60 -18.75 -10.92
N GLN A 105 14.99 -17.52 -11.21
CA GLN A 105 15.99 -17.22 -12.24
C GLN A 105 17.08 -16.35 -11.63
N ALA A 106 18.32 -16.83 -11.63
CA ALA A 106 19.46 -16.04 -11.20
C ALA A 106 19.61 -14.77 -12.07
N LEU A 107 19.84 -13.64 -11.42
CA LEU A 107 20.13 -12.37 -12.08
C LEU A 107 21.61 -12.01 -11.92
N PRO A 108 22.21 -11.30 -12.88
CA PRO A 108 23.58 -10.79 -12.73
C PRO A 108 23.70 -9.88 -11.50
N GLY A 109 24.80 -10.02 -10.77
CA GLY A 109 25.17 -9.19 -9.64
C GLY A 109 26.56 -9.55 -9.15
N ASN A 110 27.34 -8.54 -8.76
CA ASN A 110 28.69 -8.76 -8.24
C ASN A 110 28.61 -9.14 -6.75
N ASP A 111 28.20 -8.19 -5.90
CA ASP A 111 28.31 -8.33 -4.44
C ASP A 111 26.99 -8.78 -3.76
N ILE A 112 25.87 -8.69 -4.48
CA ILE A 112 24.55 -9.09 -3.99
C ILE A 112 24.02 -10.18 -4.92
N ARG A 113 23.81 -11.38 -4.38
CA ARG A 113 23.17 -12.48 -5.09
C ARG A 113 21.69 -12.15 -5.27
N ARG A 114 21.23 -12.18 -6.52
CA ARG A 114 19.88 -11.77 -6.91
C ARG A 114 19.18 -12.90 -7.64
N VAL A 115 17.93 -13.14 -7.29
CA VAL A 115 17.05 -14.13 -7.92
C VAL A 115 15.74 -13.45 -8.29
N GLN A 116 15.32 -13.56 -9.55
CA GLN A 116 13.96 -13.23 -9.96
C GLN A 116 13.04 -14.39 -9.59
N LEU A 117 12.07 -14.11 -8.74
CA LEU A 117 10.96 -15.01 -8.42
C LEU A 117 9.76 -14.69 -9.31
N ARG A 118 9.05 -15.73 -9.74
CA ARG A 118 7.81 -15.61 -10.50
C ARG A 118 6.91 -16.82 -10.27
N PHE A 119 5.59 -16.59 -10.20
CA PHE A 119 4.58 -17.64 -10.18
C PHE A 119 3.31 -17.20 -10.91
N ALA A 120 2.49 -18.17 -11.33
CA ALA A 120 1.14 -17.89 -11.84
C ALA A 120 0.24 -17.55 -10.64
N SER A 121 -0.25 -16.31 -10.58
CA SER A 121 -1.04 -15.82 -9.46
C SER A 121 -2.35 -16.62 -9.37
N PRO A 122 -2.67 -17.28 -8.23
CA PRO A 122 -3.93 -17.97 -8.06
C PRO A 122 -5.10 -17.02 -7.76
N PHE A 123 -4.84 -15.71 -7.62
CA PHE A 123 -5.84 -14.73 -7.26
C PHE A 123 -7.04 -14.74 -8.22
N LYS A 124 -8.23 -14.69 -7.64
CA LYS A 124 -9.49 -14.48 -8.36
C LYS A 124 -10.20 -13.28 -7.73
N PRO A 125 -10.67 -12.32 -8.54
CA PRO A 125 -11.41 -11.18 -8.02
C PRO A 125 -12.60 -11.60 -7.16
N LEU A 126 -12.77 -10.90 -6.04
CA LEU A 126 -13.84 -11.15 -5.10
C LEU A 126 -15.19 -10.79 -5.72
N ASN A 127 -15.24 -9.66 -6.42
CA ASN A 127 -16.41 -9.20 -7.14
C ASN A 127 -16.51 -9.88 -8.53
N PRO A 128 -17.60 -10.62 -8.82
CA PRO A 128 -17.81 -11.25 -10.12
C PRO A 128 -17.72 -10.30 -11.31
N PHE A 129 -18.06 -9.02 -11.13
CA PHE A 129 -17.97 -7.98 -12.17
C PHE A 129 -16.54 -7.79 -12.71
N ALA A 130 -15.52 -7.99 -11.87
CA ALA A 130 -14.11 -7.83 -12.26
C ALA A 130 -13.50 -9.08 -12.89
N ARG A 131 -14.11 -10.27 -12.73
CA ARG A 131 -13.51 -11.54 -13.18
C ARG A 131 -13.15 -11.57 -14.66
N PRO A 132 -14.04 -11.21 -15.61
CA PRO A 132 -13.70 -11.27 -17.03
C PRO A 132 -12.52 -10.37 -17.40
N GLN A 133 -12.40 -9.22 -16.73
CA GLN A 133 -11.31 -8.28 -16.97
C GLN A 133 -9.97 -8.82 -16.46
N PHE A 134 -9.95 -9.40 -15.26
CA PHE A 134 -8.72 -9.99 -14.69
C PHE A 134 -8.31 -11.27 -15.40
N GLU A 135 -9.26 -12.10 -15.86
CA GLU A 135 -8.99 -13.31 -16.63
C GLU A 135 -8.39 -13.01 -18.01
N ALA A 136 -8.68 -11.83 -18.58
CA ALA A 136 -8.09 -11.37 -19.82
C ALA A 136 -6.63 -10.89 -19.67
N MET A 137 -6.17 -10.57 -18.45
CA MET A 137 -4.82 -10.07 -18.21
C MET A 137 -3.78 -11.15 -18.47
N GLN A 138 -2.72 -10.79 -19.20
CA GLN A 138 -1.67 -11.75 -19.56
C GLN A 138 -0.43 -11.58 -18.68
N ARG A 139 -0.02 -10.33 -18.46
CA ARG A 139 1.17 -10.03 -17.66
C ARG A 139 0.84 -9.96 -16.18
N ASN A 140 -0.30 -9.37 -15.82
CA ASN A 140 -0.71 -9.25 -14.43
C ASN A 140 -1.14 -10.59 -13.80
N ALA A 141 -1.39 -11.63 -14.63
CA ALA A 141 -1.64 -13.00 -14.20
C ALA A 141 -0.42 -13.68 -13.56
N PHE A 142 0.76 -13.08 -13.65
CA PHE A 142 1.97 -13.57 -13.00
C PHE A 142 2.45 -12.59 -11.92
N ALA A 143 2.73 -13.12 -10.74
CA ALA A 143 3.37 -12.37 -9.69
C ALA A 143 4.89 -12.36 -9.89
N HIS A 144 5.53 -11.28 -9.49
CA HIS A 144 6.96 -11.06 -9.66
C HIS A 144 7.57 -10.46 -8.38
N ALA A 145 8.75 -10.94 -8.01
CA ALA A 145 9.59 -10.32 -7.01
C ALA A 145 11.08 -10.53 -7.35
N GLN A 146 11.95 -9.60 -6.95
CA GLN A 146 13.38 -9.85 -6.92
C GLN A 146 13.82 -10.10 -5.48
N HIS A 147 14.42 -11.27 -5.25
CA HIS A 147 14.94 -11.68 -3.96
C HIS A 147 16.46 -11.47 -3.93
N TRP A 148 16.96 -10.71 -2.97
CA TRP A 148 18.37 -10.64 -2.62
C TRP A 148 18.59 -11.59 -1.47
N CYS A 149 19.34 -12.65 -1.71
CA CYS A 149 19.54 -13.71 -0.73
C CYS A 149 21.01 -14.03 -0.55
N HIS A 150 21.45 -14.17 0.70
CA HIS A 150 22.82 -14.60 0.99
C HIS A 150 23.05 -16.04 0.53
N GLY A 151 22.01 -16.87 0.66
CA GLY A 151 21.99 -18.24 0.14
C GLY A 151 22.86 -19.24 0.91
N ASP A 152 23.31 -18.86 2.11
CA ASP A 152 24.02 -19.70 3.06
C ASP A 152 23.07 -20.37 4.06
N ARG A 153 22.06 -19.63 4.54
CA ARG A 153 21.02 -20.09 5.46
C ARG A 153 19.78 -19.19 5.36
N PRO A 154 18.63 -19.62 5.91
CA PRO A 154 17.48 -18.73 6.07
C PRO A 154 17.84 -17.57 7.01
N ARG A 155 17.43 -16.35 6.63
CA ARG A 155 17.73 -15.10 7.32
C ARG A 155 16.45 -14.28 7.49
N PRO A 156 16.36 -13.43 8.54
CA PRO A 156 15.30 -12.45 8.64
C PRO A 156 15.13 -11.70 7.31
N THR A 157 13.92 -11.67 6.78
CA THR A 157 13.66 -11.16 5.43
C THR A 157 12.78 -9.93 5.47
N LEU A 158 13.23 -8.85 4.81
CA LEU A 158 12.45 -7.64 4.62
C LEU A 158 11.76 -7.65 3.25
N ILE A 159 10.43 -7.71 3.25
CA ILE A 159 9.62 -7.48 2.05
C ILE A 159 9.52 -5.98 1.80
N VAL A 160 9.84 -5.55 0.58
CA VAL A 160 9.82 -4.14 0.17
C VAL A 160 8.79 -3.95 -0.94
N ILE A 161 7.79 -3.11 -0.69
CA ILE A 161 6.73 -2.76 -1.63
C ILE A 161 6.97 -1.34 -2.15
N HIS A 162 7.07 -1.18 -3.47
CA HIS A 162 7.36 0.11 -4.08
C HIS A 162 6.16 1.05 -4.11
N GLY A 163 6.43 2.36 -4.27
CA GLY A 163 5.40 3.36 -4.57
C GLY A 163 4.91 3.30 -6.00
N PHE A 164 3.80 3.99 -6.31
CA PHE A 164 3.11 3.91 -7.61
C PHE A 164 4.03 4.16 -8.82
N ALA A 165 4.78 5.26 -8.83
CA ALA A 165 5.70 5.59 -9.93
C ALA A 165 7.14 5.07 -9.71
N ALA A 166 7.34 4.19 -8.73
CA ALA A 166 8.66 3.80 -8.23
C ALA A 166 8.93 2.30 -8.37
N ASP A 167 8.35 1.61 -9.36
CA ASP A 167 8.54 0.17 -9.56
C ASP A 167 9.98 -0.30 -9.84
N PRO A 168 10.91 0.50 -10.39
CA PRO A 168 12.28 0.07 -10.55
C PRO A 168 12.94 -0.28 -9.20
N HIS A 169 13.39 -1.53 -9.07
CA HIS A 169 13.95 -2.05 -7.82
C HIS A 169 15.13 -1.23 -7.29
N TRP A 170 15.97 -0.67 -8.17
CA TRP A 170 17.13 0.15 -7.80
C TRP A 170 16.73 1.44 -7.07
N LEU A 171 15.56 2.01 -7.37
CA LEU A 171 15.10 3.25 -6.77
C LEU A 171 14.77 3.03 -5.29
N ASN A 172 13.98 2.00 -4.98
CA ASN A 172 13.66 1.62 -3.59
C ASN A 172 14.90 1.13 -2.85
N ALA A 173 15.78 0.37 -3.53
CA ALA A 173 17.07 -0.04 -2.98
C ALA A 173 17.91 1.13 -2.50
N HIS A 174 18.02 2.18 -3.31
CA HIS A 174 18.73 3.40 -2.93
C HIS A 174 17.98 4.20 -1.87
N ALA A 175 16.67 4.39 -2.03
CA ALA A 175 15.85 5.19 -1.13
C ALA A 175 15.80 4.63 0.30
N LEU A 176 15.92 3.31 0.47
CA LEU A 176 15.86 2.63 1.76
C LEU A 176 17.20 2.03 2.19
N SER A 177 18.31 2.38 1.53
CA SER A 177 19.64 1.81 1.81
C SER A 177 19.63 0.28 1.95
N LEU A 178 18.90 -0.43 1.07
CA LEU A 178 18.67 -1.88 1.22
C LEU A 178 19.96 -2.70 1.16
N ALA A 179 21.01 -2.19 0.51
CA ALA A 179 22.33 -2.82 0.50
C ALA A 179 22.99 -2.82 1.89
N GLU A 180 22.75 -1.79 2.72
CA GLU A 180 23.24 -1.74 4.09
C GLU A 180 22.51 -2.76 4.97
N PHE A 181 21.18 -2.86 4.85
CA PHE A 181 20.41 -3.91 5.53
C PHE A 181 20.80 -5.31 5.07
N TYR A 182 21.04 -5.51 3.78
CA TYR A 182 21.59 -6.75 3.26
C TYR A 182 22.94 -7.07 3.90
N GLY A 183 23.88 -6.12 3.94
CA GLY A 183 25.18 -6.28 4.61
C GLY A 183 25.09 -6.56 6.12
N ARG A 184 24.00 -6.13 6.78
CA ARG A 184 23.70 -6.46 8.18
C ARG A 184 23.11 -7.86 8.37
N GLY A 185 22.90 -8.60 7.29
CA GLY A 185 22.48 -9.99 7.31
C GLY A 185 20.99 -10.24 7.04
N TYR A 186 20.25 -9.24 6.59
CA TYR A 186 18.87 -9.38 6.13
C TYR A 186 18.80 -9.85 4.68
N ASP A 187 17.87 -10.75 4.37
CA ASP A 187 17.46 -10.98 2.99
C ASP A 187 16.40 -9.94 2.57
N ILE A 188 16.34 -9.59 1.29
CA ILE A 188 15.48 -8.51 0.79
C ILE A 188 14.59 -9.02 -0.34
N LEU A 189 13.27 -8.96 -0.17
CA LEU A 189 12.30 -9.34 -1.21
C LEU A 189 11.61 -8.09 -1.78
N LEU A 190 12.04 -7.64 -2.96
CA LEU A 190 11.44 -6.52 -3.68
C LEU A 190 10.24 -7.01 -4.50
N PHE A 191 9.03 -6.71 -4.02
CA PHE A 191 7.78 -7.13 -4.64
C PHE A 191 7.36 -6.20 -5.78
N THR A 192 6.97 -6.76 -6.94
CA THR A 192 6.37 -6.00 -8.04
C THR A 192 4.85 -5.96 -7.87
N TYR A 193 4.32 -4.78 -7.59
CA TYR A 193 2.89 -4.57 -7.35
C TYR A 193 2.03 -4.89 -8.61
N PRO A 194 0.79 -5.39 -8.47
CA PRO A 194 -0.12 -5.59 -9.60
C PRO A 194 -0.18 -4.37 -10.53
N HIS A 195 -0.20 -4.61 -11.85
CA HIS A 195 -0.17 -3.58 -12.92
C HIS A 195 1.13 -2.78 -13.07
N HIS A 196 2.20 -3.10 -12.36
CA HIS A 196 3.47 -2.36 -12.44
C HIS A 196 4.60 -3.21 -13.02
N GLY A 197 5.60 -2.54 -13.61
CA GLY A 197 6.80 -3.16 -14.15
C GLY A 197 6.47 -4.31 -15.09
N ARG A 198 6.94 -5.52 -14.74
CA ARG A 198 6.70 -6.75 -15.52
C ARG A 198 5.22 -7.18 -15.56
N ARG A 199 4.38 -6.64 -14.67
CA ARG A 199 2.94 -6.91 -14.54
C ARG A 199 2.07 -5.89 -15.27
N ALA A 200 2.63 -4.80 -15.78
CA ALA A 200 1.89 -3.84 -16.61
C ALA A 200 1.59 -4.47 -17.98
N GLU A 201 0.34 -4.37 -18.45
CA GLU A 201 -0.07 -5.01 -19.71
C GLU A 201 0.63 -4.34 -20.91
N CYS A 202 0.79 -5.07 -22.02
CA CYS A 202 1.44 -4.51 -23.22
C CYS A 202 0.74 -3.26 -23.77
N SER A 203 -0.56 -3.13 -23.53
CA SER A 203 -1.39 -2.00 -23.97
C SER A 203 -1.28 -0.77 -23.07
N ASP A 204 -0.64 -0.89 -21.90
CA ASP A 204 -0.49 0.22 -20.97
C ASP A 204 0.56 1.20 -21.49
N TRP A 205 0.24 2.49 -21.42
CA TRP A 205 1.10 3.60 -21.80
C TRP A 205 2.24 3.81 -20.81
N PHE A 206 2.06 3.36 -19.56
CA PHE A 206 3.06 3.44 -18.49
C PHE A 206 2.79 2.39 -17.40
N SER A 207 3.83 2.05 -16.64
CA SER A 207 3.77 1.16 -15.47
C SER A 207 2.81 1.69 -14.41
N GLY A 208 1.84 0.88 -13.98
CA GLY A 208 0.84 1.25 -12.98
C GLY A 208 -0.48 1.74 -13.58
N GLN A 209 -0.58 1.97 -14.90
CA GLN A 209 -1.83 2.43 -15.53
C GLN A 209 -3.03 1.56 -15.17
N GLY A 210 -2.88 0.24 -15.21
CA GLY A 210 -3.97 -0.70 -14.92
C GLY A 210 -4.60 -0.56 -13.52
N LEU A 211 -3.89 0.01 -12.54
CA LEU A 211 -4.44 0.24 -11.19
C LEU A 211 -5.63 1.21 -11.22
N PHE A 212 -5.56 2.26 -12.06
CA PHE A 212 -6.61 3.26 -12.21
C PHE A 212 -7.42 3.11 -13.50
N GLY A 213 -6.82 2.46 -14.51
CA GLY A 213 -7.42 2.15 -15.80
C GLY A 213 -8.47 1.04 -15.72
N SER A 214 -8.40 0.16 -14.72
CA SER A 214 -9.34 -0.96 -14.57
C SER A 214 -10.72 -0.59 -14.01
N GLY A 215 -10.99 0.69 -13.75
CA GLY A 215 -12.23 1.14 -13.10
C GLY A 215 -12.13 1.07 -11.58
N LEU A 216 -13.18 1.50 -10.88
CA LEU A 216 -13.18 1.58 -9.42
C LEU A 216 -13.28 0.19 -8.78
N VAL A 217 -13.99 -0.74 -9.41
CA VAL A 217 -14.00 -2.15 -8.98
C VAL A 217 -12.59 -2.74 -9.12
N GLY A 218 -11.92 -2.51 -10.25
CA GLY A 218 -10.52 -2.94 -10.43
C GLY A 218 -9.57 -2.31 -9.42
N PHE A 219 -9.80 -1.05 -9.04
CA PHE A 219 -9.05 -0.38 -7.98
C PHE A 219 -9.22 -1.06 -6.62
N ASN A 220 -10.42 -1.57 -6.29
CA ASN A 220 -10.63 -2.37 -5.09
C ASN A 220 -9.92 -3.74 -5.16
N GLU A 221 -9.97 -4.40 -6.31
CA GLU A 221 -9.39 -5.74 -6.47
C GLU A 221 -7.86 -5.74 -6.49
N ALA A 222 -7.21 -4.68 -6.97
CA ALA A 222 -5.75 -4.65 -7.11
C ALA A 222 -4.98 -4.76 -5.76
N PRO A 223 -5.36 -4.07 -4.67
CA PRO A 223 -4.79 -4.33 -3.35
C PRO A 223 -5.09 -5.73 -2.81
N LEU A 224 -6.29 -6.28 -3.07
CA LEU A 224 -6.61 -7.67 -2.67
C LEU A 224 -5.70 -8.67 -3.40
N HIS A 225 -5.46 -8.43 -4.70
CA HIS A 225 -4.52 -9.18 -5.52
C HIS A 225 -3.10 -9.08 -4.96
N ALA A 226 -2.66 -7.88 -4.59
CA ALA A 226 -1.34 -7.66 -4.00
C ALA A 226 -1.16 -8.45 -2.70
N ILE A 227 -2.12 -8.38 -1.77
CA ILE A 227 -2.08 -9.13 -0.51
C ILE A 227 -2.06 -10.64 -0.78
N HIS A 228 -2.90 -11.12 -1.70
CA HIS A 228 -2.92 -12.54 -2.04
C HIS A 228 -1.55 -13.04 -2.55
N ASP A 229 -0.92 -12.31 -3.45
CA ASP A 229 0.42 -12.65 -3.97
C ASP A 229 1.52 -12.52 -2.91
N LEU A 230 1.44 -11.50 -2.05
CA LEU A 230 2.37 -11.34 -0.92
C LEU A 230 2.29 -12.53 0.04
N ARG A 231 1.09 -13.05 0.32
CA ARG A 231 0.91 -14.24 1.16
C ARG A 231 1.49 -15.51 0.55
N VAL A 232 1.51 -15.63 -0.78
CA VAL A 232 2.23 -16.70 -1.49
C VAL A 232 3.75 -16.55 -1.29
N PHE A 233 4.28 -15.33 -1.37
CA PHE A 233 5.70 -15.10 -1.08
C PHE A 233 6.05 -15.34 0.40
N ILE A 234 5.19 -14.99 1.35
CA ILE A 234 5.37 -15.32 2.77
C ILE A 234 5.41 -16.85 2.96
N ASN A 235 4.46 -17.59 2.36
CA ASN A 235 4.48 -19.06 2.39
C ASN A 235 5.80 -19.62 1.84
N TYR A 236 6.30 -19.06 0.73
CA TYR A 236 7.56 -19.45 0.11
C TYR A 236 8.78 -19.23 1.01
N LEU A 237 8.83 -18.09 1.70
CA LEU A 237 9.90 -17.76 2.65
C LEU A 237 9.85 -18.68 3.88
N GLN A 238 8.66 -18.87 4.47
CA GLN A 238 8.48 -19.75 5.63
C GLN A 238 8.79 -21.22 5.31
N ALA A 239 8.40 -21.71 4.13
CA ALA A 239 8.72 -23.07 3.67
C ALA A 239 10.24 -23.29 3.50
N ARG A 240 11.02 -22.21 3.39
CA ARG A 240 12.49 -22.24 3.36
C ARG A 240 13.12 -22.04 4.74
N GLY A 241 12.33 -21.94 5.80
CA GLY A 241 12.82 -21.77 7.17
C GLY A 241 13.08 -20.32 7.58
N VAL A 242 12.54 -19.33 6.86
CA VAL A 242 12.59 -17.94 7.33
C VAL A 242 11.59 -17.76 8.48
N GLU A 243 12.11 -17.49 9.68
CA GLU A 243 11.32 -17.33 10.90
C GLU A 243 10.79 -15.89 11.07
N HIS A 244 11.59 -14.89 10.72
CA HIS A 244 11.26 -13.48 10.90
C HIS A 244 11.06 -12.79 9.55
N ILE A 245 9.84 -12.33 9.29
CA ILE A 245 9.48 -11.62 8.06
C ILE A 245 8.94 -10.23 8.41
N GLY A 246 9.62 -9.20 7.93
CA GLY A 246 9.18 -7.81 8.02
C GLY A 246 8.62 -7.30 6.70
N VAL A 247 7.83 -6.23 6.76
CA VAL A 247 7.39 -5.52 5.56
C VAL A 247 7.63 -4.01 5.68
N THR A 248 8.05 -3.40 4.59
CA THR A 248 8.15 -1.94 4.44
C THR A 248 7.63 -1.52 3.08
N GLY A 249 7.21 -0.28 2.96
CA GLY A 249 6.90 0.28 1.64
C GLY A 249 6.70 1.78 1.66
N ILE A 250 6.81 2.39 0.49
CA ILE A 250 6.70 3.85 0.30
C ILE A 250 5.37 4.15 -0.41
N SER A 251 4.61 5.13 0.07
CA SER A 251 3.40 5.63 -0.60
C SER A 251 2.34 4.53 -0.77
N LEU A 252 2.00 4.14 -2.00
CA LEU A 252 1.20 2.95 -2.31
C LEU A 252 1.73 1.71 -1.58
N GLY A 253 3.04 1.50 -1.58
CA GLY A 253 3.65 0.38 -0.87
C GLY A 253 3.53 0.49 0.65
N GLY A 254 3.54 1.69 1.20
CA GLY A 254 3.30 1.91 2.63
C GLY A 254 1.85 1.61 3.01
N TYR A 255 0.90 1.99 2.16
CA TYR A 255 -0.50 1.61 2.29
C TYR A 255 -0.69 0.09 2.28
N THR A 256 -0.07 -0.60 1.33
CA THR A 256 -0.17 -2.07 1.21
C THR A 256 0.56 -2.79 2.33
N ALA A 257 1.70 -2.27 2.80
CA ALA A 257 2.41 -2.80 3.96
C ALA A 257 1.55 -2.75 5.23
N ALA A 258 0.88 -1.61 5.46
CA ALA A 258 -0.08 -1.47 6.55
C ALA A 258 -1.28 -2.42 6.38
N LEU A 259 -1.83 -2.54 5.16
CA LEU A 259 -2.91 -3.49 4.89
C LEU A 259 -2.48 -4.94 5.19
N LEU A 260 -1.29 -5.35 4.76
CA LEU A 260 -0.75 -6.68 5.03
C LEU A 260 -0.63 -6.93 6.54
N ALA A 261 -0.14 -5.95 7.30
CA ALA A 261 -0.03 -6.05 8.77
C ALA A 261 -1.39 -6.06 9.50
N ALA A 262 -2.46 -5.62 8.85
CA ALA A 262 -3.82 -5.72 9.39
C ALA A 262 -4.50 -7.07 9.11
N VAL A 263 -3.99 -7.87 8.18
CA VAL A 263 -4.71 -9.06 7.68
C VAL A 263 -3.86 -10.33 7.62
N ASP A 264 -2.58 -10.24 8.01
CA ASP A 264 -1.67 -11.37 8.11
C ASP A 264 -0.85 -11.26 9.41
N ASP A 265 -1.01 -12.24 10.29
CA ASP A 265 -0.44 -12.30 11.64
C ASP A 265 1.01 -12.81 11.68
N ARG A 266 1.59 -13.17 10.53
CA ARG A 266 2.91 -13.78 10.42
C ARG A 266 4.06 -12.79 10.33
N LEU A 267 3.75 -11.49 10.30
CA LEU A 267 4.77 -10.44 10.23
C LEU A 267 5.40 -10.20 11.60
N ALA A 268 6.72 -10.08 11.62
CA ALA A 268 7.47 -9.71 12.82
C ALA A 268 7.48 -8.19 13.06
N TRP A 269 7.45 -7.37 11.99
CA TRP A 269 7.33 -5.91 12.07
C TRP A 269 6.79 -5.30 10.76
N CYS A 270 6.29 -4.07 10.83
CA CYS A 270 5.80 -3.31 9.69
C CYS A 270 6.25 -1.84 9.72
N ILE A 271 6.75 -1.35 8.58
CA ILE A 271 7.29 0.01 8.44
C ILE A 271 6.63 0.72 7.24
N PRO A 272 5.42 1.27 7.38
CA PRO A 272 4.80 2.06 6.33
C PRO A 272 5.43 3.47 6.27
N ILE A 273 5.90 3.86 5.07
CA ILE A 273 6.56 5.16 4.82
C ILE A 273 5.66 6.00 3.91
N VAL A 274 5.32 7.21 4.37
CA VAL A 274 4.38 8.15 3.72
C VAL A 274 3.13 7.46 3.13
N PRO A 275 2.41 6.62 3.91
CA PRO A 275 1.32 5.80 3.38
C PRO A 275 0.08 6.62 2.95
N ALA A 276 -0.56 6.21 1.85
CA ALA A 276 -1.80 6.81 1.35
C ALA A 276 -3.06 6.23 2.02
N VAL A 277 -3.20 6.41 3.33
CA VAL A 277 -4.16 5.69 4.21
C VAL A 277 -5.64 5.85 3.83
N SER A 278 -6.03 6.98 3.23
CA SER A 278 -7.40 7.16 2.70
C SER A 278 -7.35 7.60 1.24
N PRO A 279 -7.46 6.67 0.29
CA PRO A 279 -7.37 6.99 -1.14
C PRO A 279 -8.43 7.99 -1.62
N VAL A 280 -9.66 7.93 -1.10
CA VAL A 280 -10.74 8.87 -1.47
C VAL A 280 -10.35 10.30 -1.11
N ASP A 281 -9.91 10.52 0.13
CA ASP A 281 -9.51 11.85 0.61
C ASP A 281 -8.29 12.38 -0.15
N VAL A 282 -7.28 11.53 -0.34
CA VAL A 282 -6.09 11.84 -1.14
C VAL A 282 -6.49 12.28 -2.57
N PHE A 283 -7.39 11.56 -3.24
CA PHE A 283 -7.82 11.92 -4.58
C PHE A 283 -8.65 13.21 -4.63
N LEU A 284 -9.46 13.51 -3.62
CA LEU A 284 -10.21 14.76 -3.54
C LEU A 284 -9.29 16.00 -3.42
N GLU A 285 -8.12 15.84 -2.81
CA GLU A 285 -7.13 16.90 -2.63
C GLU A 285 -6.31 17.20 -3.89
N TRP A 286 -6.16 16.21 -4.76
CA TRP A 286 -5.32 16.32 -5.95
C TRP A 286 -6.10 16.89 -7.12
N GLN A 287 -5.49 17.80 -7.89
CA GLN A 287 -6.09 18.31 -9.12
C GLN A 287 -5.33 17.79 -10.33
N PRO A 288 -6.02 17.26 -11.37
CA PRO A 288 -7.47 17.30 -11.61
C PRO A 288 -8.34 16.15 -11.04
N THR A 289 -7.78 15.15 -10.37
CA THR A 289 -8.51 13.94 -9.92
C THR A 289 -9.70 14.28 -9.01
N GLY A 290 -9.55 15.25 -8.11
CA GLY A 290 -10.59 15.64 -7.15
C GLY A 290 -11.81 16.25 -7.84
N VAL A 291 -11.61 17.03 -8.92
CA VAL A 291 -12.72 17.52 -9.75
C VAL A 291 -13.44 16.37 -10.44
N LEU A 292 -12.69 15.41 -10.98
CA LEU A 292 -13.27 14.22 -11.61
C LEU A 292 -14.09 13.41 -10.59
N LEU A 293 -13.49 13.00 -9.48
CA LEU A 293 -14.14 12.20 -8.45
C LEU A 293 -15.38 12.91 -7.88
N SER A 294 -15.28 14.20 -7.57
CA SER A 294 -16.42 14.99 -7.11
C SER A 294 -17.57 15.02 -8.13
N ARG A 295 -17.28 15.07 -9.43
CA ARG A 295 -18.31 15.00 -10.49
C ARG A 295 -18.94 13.61 -10.56
N LEU A 296 -18.16 12.55 -10.43
CA LEU A 296 -18.66 11.17 -10.43
C LEU A 296 -19.59 10.93 -9.25
N MET A 297 -19.17 11.30 -8.04
CA MET A 297 -19.98 11.18 -6.83
C MET A 297 -21.30 11.95 -6.94
N ARG A 298 -21.28 13.21 -7.39
CA ARG A 298 -22.50 13.99 -7.63
C ARG A 298 -23.44 13.33 -8.65
N LYS A 299 -22.91 12.77 -9.74
CA LYS A 299 -23.71 12.07 -10.74
C LYS A 299 -24.37 10.80 -10.21
N GLN A 300 -23.82 10.19 -9.16
CA GLN A 300 -24.36 8.99 -8.52
C GLN A 300 -25.15 9.30 -7.25
N GLY A 301 -25.22 10.56 -6.83
CA GLY A 301 -25.95 10.99 -5.65
C GLY A 301 -25.32 10.55 -4.33
N ILE A 302 -24.01 10.27 -4.29
CA ILE A 302 -23.31 9.77 -3.10
C ILE A 302 -22.40 10.82 -2.44
N GLY A 303 -22.23 10.72 -1.12
CA GLY A 303 -21.34 11.56 -0.30
C GLY A 303 -19.93 10.97 -0.12
N VAL A 304 -19.04 11.69 0.59
CA VAL A 304 -17.66 11.24 0.81
C VAL A 304 -17.63 10.01 1.71
N ALA A 305 -18.43 9.97 2.78
CA ALA A 305 -18.50 8.81 3.68
C ALA A 305 -18.95 7.54 2.94
N GLU A 306 -19.95 7.62 2.06
CA GLU A 306 -20.40 6.49 1.24
C GLU A 306 -19.30 6.06 0.26
N MET A 307 -18.66 7.00 -0.43
CA MET A 307 -17.54 6.67 -1.33
C MET A 307 -16.37 5.99 -0.61
N ARG A 308 -16.02 6.43 0.60
CA ARG A 308 -15.04 5.76 1.46
C ARG A 308 -15.48 4.34 1.81
N GLY A 309 -16.75 4.15 2.18
CA GLY A 309 -17.32 2.83 2.47
C GLY A 309 -17.25 1.86 1.29
N LEU A 310 -17.48 2.35 0.06
CA LEU A 310 -17.36 1.55 -1.17
C LEU A 310 -15.93 1.07 -1.45
N LEU A 311 -14.90 1.77 -0.96
CA LEU A 311 -13.48 1.38 -1.11
C LEU A 311 -12.86 0.83 0.19
N ALA A 312 -13.62 0.75 1.29
CA ALA A 312 -13.07 0.42 2.60
C ALA A 312 -12.61 -1.04 2.71
N VAL A 313 -13.05 -1.94 1.82
CA VAL A 313 -12.71 -3.37 1.84
C VAL A 313 -11.22 -3.66 1.75
N HIS A 314 -10.44 -2.76 1.17
CA HIS A 314 -8.99 -2.92 1.07
C HIS A 314 -8.24 -1.90 1.94
N ASN A 315 -8.91 -1.26 2.89
CA ASN A 315 -8.31 -0.25 3.76
C ASN A 315 -7.78 -0.87 5.06
N PRO A 316 -6.53 -0.60 5.47
CA PRO A 316 -6.00 -1.12 6.73
C PRO A 316 -6.88 -0.75 7.94
N LEU A 317 -7.46 0.46 7.96
CA LEU A 317 -8.30 0.94 9.06
C LEU A 317 -9.60 0.15 9.28
N THR A 318 -9.96 -0.71 8.33
CA THR A 318 -11.20 -1.51 8.36
C THR A 318 -11.07 -2.73 9.26
N TYR A 319 -9.87 -3.29 9.40
CA TYR A 319 -9.65 -4.56 10.09
C TYR A 319 -9.04 -4.33 11.45
N ALA A 320 -9.30 -5.22 12.41
CA ALA A 320 -8.57 -5.18 13.67
C ALA A 320 -7.08 -5.50 13.39
N PRO A 321 -6.13 -4.69 13.91
CA PRO A 321 -4.70 -4.98 13.80
C PRO A 321 -4.32 -6.42 14.18
N CYS A 322 -3.65 -7.15 13.28
CA CYS A 322 -3.02 -8.44 13.61
C CYS A 322 -1.65 -8.26 14.27
N LEU A 323 -0.97 -7.16 13.94
CA LEU A 323 0.37 -6.83 14.45
C LEU A 323 0.25 -5.87 15.64
N ASP A 324 0.93 -6.19 16.75
CA ASP A 324 1.05 -5.29 17.91
C ASP A 324 1.64 -3.93 17.50
N GLY A 325 1.10 -2.84 18.07
CA GLY A 325 1.54 -1.49 17.74
C GLY A 325 3.04 -1.28 17.90
N GLU A 326 3.67 -1.84 18.94
CA GLU A 326 5.11 -1.68 19.20
C GLU A 326 6.02 -2.22 18.07
N ARG A 327 5.47 -3.11 17.23
CA ARG A 327 6.12 -3.68 16.03
C ARG A 327 5.87 -2.84 14.76
N MET A 328 5.17 -1.72 14.88
CA MET A 328 4.85 -0.81 13.78
C MET A 328 5.56 0.55 13.94
N LEU A 329 6.36 0.91 12.92
CA LEU A 329 7.01 2.22 12.81
C LEU A 329 6.47 2.95 11.57
N ILE A 330 5.62 3.94 11.79
CA ILE A 330 5.06 4.79 10.75
C ILE A 330 6.03 5.95 10.51
N ILE A 331 6.44 6.15 9.26
CA ILE A 331 7.39 7.21 8.88
C ILE A 331 6.70 8.22 7.98
N GLY A 332 6.79 9.51 8.32
CA GLY A 332 6.12 10.59 7.62
C GLY A 332 7.01 11.77 7.26
N GLY A 333 6.74 12.38 6.11
CA GLY A 333 7.32 13.67 5.76
C GLY A 333 6.51 14.81 6.38
N ALA A 334 7.14 15.68 7.16
CA ALA A 334 6.45 16.79 7.82
C ALA A 334 5.73 17.75 6.85
N GLY A 335 6.33 17.99 5.70
CA GLY A 335 5.83 18.85 4.64
C GLY A 335 5.06 18.13 3.55
N ASP A 336 4.70 16.85 3.73
CA ASP A 336 4.01 16.06 2.72
C ASP A 336 2.61 16.63 2.37
N ARG A 337 2.38 16.87 1.08
CA ARG A 337 1.10 17.35 0.50
C ARG A 337 0.52 16.39 -0.53
N VAL A 338 1.09 15.19 -0.64
CA VAL A 338 0.59 14.06 -1.41
C VAL A 338 -0.22 13.16 -0.47
N THR A 339 0.36 12.78 0.65
CA THR A 339 -0.26 12.07 1.77
C THR A 339 -0.09 12.90 3.03
N MET A 340 -1.04 13.80 3.30
CA MET A 340 -0.91 14.77 4.38
C MET A 340 -0.72 14.09 5.75
N PRO A 341 0.01 14.71 6.70
CA PRO A 341 0.29 14.16 8.04
C PRO A 341 -0.89 13.51 8.79
N ARG A 342 -2.11 13.99 8.60
CA ARG A 342 -3.37 13.50 9.19
C ARG A 342 -3.66 12.07 8.79
N HIS A 343 -3.27 11.64 7.60
CA HIS A 343 -3.41 10.26 7.16
C HIS A 343 -2.54 9.33 8.01
N LEU A 344 -1.32 9.77 8.33
CA LEU A 344 -0.40 9.01 9.18
C LEU A 344 -0.87 8.99 10.63
N ARG A 345 -1.47 10.10 11.11
CA ARG A 345 -2.11 10.12 12.44
C ARG A 345 -3.29 9.17 12.53
N LEU A 346 -4.12 9.04 11.48
CA LEU A 346 -5.20 8.05 11.46
C LEU A 346 -4.64 6.62 11.58
N LEU A 347 -3.54 6.33 10.88
CA LEU A 347 -2.89 5.02 10.96
C LEU A 347 -2.29 4.77 12.34
N HIS A 348 -1.62 5.77 12.92
CA HIS A 348 -1.04 5.69 14.25
C HIS A 348 -2.10 5.50 15.34
N GLN A 349 -3.26 6.16 15.21
CA GLN A 349 -4.40 5.94 16.10
C GLN A 349 -5.01 4.54 15.96
N HIS A 350 -4.94 3.97 14.75
CA HIS A 350 -5.44 2.63 14.47
C HIS A 350 -4.53 1.52 15.01
N TRP A 351 -3.23 1.78 15.16
CA TRP A 351 -2.27 0.93 15.86
C TRP A 351 -1.79 1.57 17.18
N PRO A 352 -2.56 1.48 18.28
CA PRO A 352 -2.12 1.93 19.59
C PRO A 352 -0.77 1.32 19.96
N GLY A 353 0.18 2.15 20.39
CA GLY A 353 1.56 1.74 20.72
C GLY A 353 2.54 1.80 19.55
N SER A 354 2.09 2.11 18.33
CA SER A 354 2.99 2.35 17.20
C SER A 354 3.89 3.55 17.39
N ALA A 355 5.08 3.50 16.80
CA ALA A 355 5.95 4.66 16.71
C ALA A 355 5.56 5.50 15.48
N LEU A 356 5.59 6.83 15.61
CA LEU A 356 5.40 7.76 14.52
C LEU A 356 6.63 8.67 14.42
N HIS A 357 7.42 8.49 13.36
CA HIS A 357 8.63 9.28 13.10
C HIS A 357 8.38 10.28 11.98
N TRP A 358 8.63 11.57 12.24
CA TRP A 358 8.60 12.62 11.24
C TRP A 358 10.01 12.97 10.76
N PHE A 359 10.23 13.02 9.45
CA PHE A 359 11.44 13.57 8.87
C PHE A 359 11.20 14.97 8.28
N PRO A 360 12.21 15.87 8.30
CA PRO A 360 12.13 17.16 7.63
C PRO A 360 12.11 16.93 6.11
N GLY A 361 10.97 17.13 5.46
CA GLY A 361 10.86 16.81 4.04
C GLY A 361 9.42 16.66 3.58
N ASN A 362 9.23 16.11 2.39
CA ASN A 362 7.92 15.87 1.80
C ASN A 362 7.85 14.46 1.18
N HIS A 363 6.83 14.17 0.38
CA HIS A 363 6.63 12.84 -0.20
C HIS A 363 7.77 12.33 -1.10
N VAL A 364 8.64 13.23 -1.58
CA VAL A 364 9.73 12.94 -2.52
C VAL A 364 11.09 13.16 -1.89
N LEU A 365 11.24 14.25 -1.12
CA LEU A 365 12.51 14.70 -0.56
C LEU A 365 12.58 14.34 0.91
N HIS A 366 13.30 13.26 1.20
CA HIS A 366 13.52 12.72 2.53
C HIS A 366 14.80 13.32 3.16
N LEU A 367 14.76 14.55 3.68
CA LEU A 367 15.93 15.14 4.32
C LEU A 367 16.15 14.50 5.70
N GLY A 368 17.41 14.31 6.09
CA GLY A 368 17.72 13.60 7.34
C GLY A 368 17.41 12.10 7.30
N ARG A 369 17.29 11.51 6.10
CA ARG A 369 16.96 10.09 5.87
C ARG A 369 17.68 9.10 6.79
N GLY A 370 18.94 9.35 7.14
CA GLY A 370 19.71 8.48 8.03
C GLY A 370 19.05 8.26 9.40
N GLU A 371 18.32 9.24 9.93
CA GLU A 371 17.65 9.14 11.23
C GLU A 371 16.54 8.08 11.21
N TYR A 372 15.63 8.14 10.24
CA TYR A 372 14.57 7.13 10.17
C TYR A 372 15.12 5.77 9.73
N LEU A 373 16.18 5.69 8.91
CA LEU A 373 16.82 4.41 8.57
C LEU A 373 17.43 3.75 9.81
N ALA A 374 18.00 4.52 10.74
CA ALA A 374 18.45 4.00 12.03
C ALA A 374 17.29 3.50 12.87
N CYS A 375 16.16 4.22 12.93
CA CYS A 375 14.94 3.74 13.59
C CYS A 375 14.40 2.44 12.97
N MET A 376 14.42 2.33 11.63
CA MET A 376 14.05 1.10 10.93
C MET A 376 14.94 -0.06 11.36
N GLY A 377 16.25 0.14 11.34
CA GLY A 377 17.21 -0.87 11.78
C GLY A 377 17.00 -1.32 13.22
N ALA A 378 16.82 -0.39 14.15
CA ALA A 378 16.60 -0.71 15.55
C ALA A 378 15.31 -1.52 15.79
N LEU A 379 14.24 -1.22 15.04
CA LEU A 379 13.01 -2.02 15.07
C LEU A 379 13.23 -3.42 14.50
N MET A 380 13.90 -3.49 13.35
CA MET A 380 14.20 -4.74 12.67
C MET A 380 15.04 -5.66 13.57
N ASP A 381 16.13 -5.16 14.15
CA ASP A 381 17.02 -5.95 15.02
C ASP A 381 16.23 -6.49 16.22
N ARG A 382 15.46 -5.62 16.90
CA ARG A 382 14.64 -5.97 18.08
C ARG A 382 13.70 -7.15 17.85
N TYR A 383 13.13 -7.27 16.66
CA TYR A 383 12.13 -8.30 16.33
C TYR A 383 12.67 -9.40 15.39
N SER A 384 14.00 -9.41 15.16
CA SER A 384 14.72 -10.44 14.38
C SER A 384 15.67 -11.29 15.22
N GLU A 385 16.01 -10.83 16.43
CA GLU A 385 16.86 -11.53 17.38
C GLU A 385 16.00 -12.41 18.30
N ASN A 386 16.28 -13.72 18.31
CA ASN A 386 15.85 -14.64 19.38
C ASN A 386 17.02 -14.85 20.35
#